data_AF-A0AAE3WJQ0-F1
#
_entry.id   AF-A0AAE3WJQ0-F1
#
_cell.length_a   1.000
_cell.length_b   1.000
_cell.length_c   1.000
_cell.angle_alpha   90.00
_cell.angle_beta   90.00
_cell.angle_gamma   90.00
#
_symmetry.space_group_name_H-M   'P 1'
#
loop_
_entity.id
_entity.type
_entity.pdbx_description
1 polymer ?
#
loop_
_entity_poly.entity_id
_entity_poly.type
_entity_poly.pdbx_seq_one_letter_code
_entity_poly.pdbx_strand_id
1 'polypeptide(L)'
;MEKSSWRSMLGVCVLVHIICSHFMVSMFDMSLNAGYLMTFLYACAGFVIFRSGHQMMRIMQLGSMVSAYAFFMIFALYDPVWFTLIKVDWVVFALLILMSLTYGHHFTERVTLWMMSVCLGEALYALTIHRLTSSIVIGDLSFLSLVVQGSIFLLGVDQLEKLLNARSSRKPVKGAAKST
;
A
#
# COMPACT_ATOMS: atom_id res chain seq x y z
N MET A 1 13.30 26.87 -9.53
CA MET A 1 12.63 27.11 -8.23
C MET A 1 11.51 26.11 -7.92
N GLU A 2 10.90 25.41 -8.89
CA GLU A 2 9.75 24.50 -8.67
C GLU A 2 10.06 23.26 -7.81
N LYS A 3 11.28 22.72 -7.89
CA LYS A 3 11.69 21.50 -7.16
C LYS A 3 11.71 21.67 -5.63
N SER A 4 11.86 22.92 -5.15
CA SER A 4 11.81 23.27 -3.72
C SER A 4 10.38 23.24 -3.19
N SER A 5 9.44 23.79 -3.97
CA SER A 5 8.02 23.87 -3.58
C SER A 5 7.39 22.50 -3.42
N TRP A 6 7.64 21.57 -4.36
CA TRP A 6 7.12 20.20 -4.27
C TRP A 6 7.62 19.44 -3.04
N ARG A 7 8.91 19.59 -2.70
CA ARG A 7 9.49 18.98 -1.49
C ARG A 7 8.90 19.58 -0.22
N SER A 8 8.68 20.89 -0.20
CA SER A 8 8.05 21.57 0.93
C SER A 8 6.60 21.13 1.11
N MET A 9 5.85 20.99 0.01
CA MET A 9 4.47 20.53 0.02
C MET A 9 4.36 19.08 0.51
N LEU A 10 5.23 18.18 0.03
CA LEU A 10 5.31 16.81 0.54
C LEU A 10 5.67 16.78 2.04
N GLY A 11 6.60 17.61 2.49
CA GLY A 11 6.96 17.74 3.90
C GLY A 11 5.77 18.16 4.77
N VAL A 12 5.01 19.17 4.33
CA VAL A 12 3.78 19.60 5.01
C VAL A 12 2.74 18.49 5.02
N CYS A 13 2.53 17.78 3.90
CA CYS A 13 1.59 16.66 3.84
C CYS A 13 1.96 15.54 4.83
N VAL A 14 3.24 15.19 4.93
CA VAL A 14 3.72 14.18 5.90
C VAL A 14 3.51 14.68 7.33
N LEU A 15 3.80 15.95 7.61
CA LEU A 15 3.62 16.52 8.95
C LEU A 15 2.15 16.52 9.37
N VAL A 16 1.26 16.93 8.47
CA VAL A 16 -0.20 16.87 8.67
C VAL A 16 -0.65 15.43 8.90
N HIS A 17 -0.10 14.47 8.13
CA HIS A 17 -0.41 13.06 8.31
C HIS A 17 -0.01 12.53 9.70
N ILE A 18 1.19 12.90 10.18
CA ILE A 18 1.67 12.55 11.53
C ILE A 18 0.77 13.16 12.61
N ILE A 19 0.38 14.43 12.46
CA ILE A 19 -0.52 15.09 13.40
C ILE A 19 -1.89 14.38 13.41
N CYS A 20 -2.47 14.11 12.23
CA CYS A 20 -3.73 13.40 12.10
C CYS A 20 -3.68 11.97 12.65
N SER A 21 -2.53 11.29 12.58
CA SER A 21 -2.36 9.94 13.13
C SER A 21 -2.60 9.84 14.64
N HIS A 22 -2.54 10.95 15.37
CA HIS A 22 -2.80 11.00 16.82
C HIS A 22 -4.26 11.31 17.17
N PHE A 23 -5.09 11.69 16.19
CA PHE A 23 -6.50 11.99 16.42
C PHE A 23 -7.36 10.76 16.16
N MET A 24 -8.05 10.31 17.21
CA MET A 24 -9.07 9.27 17.12
C MET A 24 -10.45 9.91 17.09
N VAL A 25 -11.25 9.54 16.10
CA VAL A 25 -12.65 9.92 15.96
C VAL A 25 -13.50 8.74 16.45
N SER A 26 -14.15 8.90 17.61
CA SER A 26 -15.05 7.88 18.14
C SER A 26 -16.45 8.08 17.58
N MET A 27 -17.01 7.04 16.95
CA MET A 27 -18.39 6.97 16.47
C MET A 27 -19.03 5.71 17.05
N PHE A 28 -19.94 5.88 18.01
CA PHE A 28 -20.55 4.78 18.76
C PHE A 28 -19.49 3.82 19.34
N ASP A 29 -19.47 2.56 18.93
CA ASP A 29 -18.57 1.49 19.40
C ASP A 29 -17.30 1.33 18.52
N MET A 30 -17.15 2.19 17.50
CA MET A 30 -15.99 2.19 16.62
C MET A 30 -15.17 3.47 16.77
N SER A 31 -13.86 3.30 16.89
CA SER A 31 -12.90 4.39 16.85
C SER A 31 -12.13 4.35 15.54
N LEU A 32 -12.15 5.45 14.80
CA LEU A 32 -11.49 5.61 13.52
C LEU A 32 -10.31 6.56 13.68
N ASN A 33 -9.13 6.16 13.23
CA ASN A 33 -7.99 7.06 13.19
C ASN A 33 -8.14 8.08 12.05
N ALA A 34 -7.92 9.37 12.31
CA ALA A 34 -7.91 10.39 11.26
C ALA A 34 -6.77 10.17 10.25
N GLY A 35 -5.67 9.54 10.66
CA GLY A 35 -4.61 9.06 9.75
C GLY A 35 -5.15 8.06 8.72
N TYR A 36 -6.00 7.12 9.13
CA TYR A 36 -6.65 6.16 8.24
C TYR A 36 -7.58 6.84 7.23
N LEU A 37 -8.39 7.82 7.68
CA LEU A 37 -9.25 8.59 6.79
C LEU A 37 -8.43 9.31 5.71
N MET A 38 -7.32 9.93 6.11
CA MET A 38 -6.40 10.59 5.17
C MET A 38 -5.80 9.59 4.17
N THR A 39 -5.31 8.43 4.63
CA THR A 39 -4.77 7.40 3.71
C THR A 39 -5.83 6.87 2.75
N PHE A 40 -7.06 6.68 3.23
CA PHE A 40 -8.17 6.18 2.43
C PHE A 40 -8.58 7.19 1.34
N LEU A 41 -8.64 8.49 1.68
CA LEU A 41 -8.92 9.55 0.72
C LEU A 41 -7.84 9.63 -0.37
N TYR A 42 -6.56 9.54 0.01
CA TYR A 42 -5.46 9.50 -0.97
C TYR A 42 -5.54 8.27 -1.88
N ALA A 43 -5.86 7.11 -1.32
CA ALA A 43 -6.02 5.87 -2.08
C ALA A 43 -7.17 5.98 -3.08
N CYS A 44 -8.32 6.50 -2.66
CA CYS A 44 -9.49 6.73 -3.52
C CYS A 44 -9.17 7.72 -4.65
N ALA A 45 -8.54 8.85 -4.32
CA ALA A 45 -8.15 9.85 -5.30
C ALA A 45 -7.21 9.25 -6.36
N GLY A 46 -6.20 8.48 -5.93
CA GLY A 46 -5.30 7.77 -6.84
C GLY A 46 -6.05 6.77 -7.74
N PHE A 47 -6.94 5.97 -7.17
CA PHE A 47 -7.69 4.97 -7.94
C PHE A 47 -8.58 5.59 -9.03
N VAL A 48 -9.22 6.73 -8.74
CA VAL A 48 -10.07 7.46 -9.70
C VAL A 48 -9.25 8.12 -10.81
N ILE A 49 -8.11 8.75 -10.46
CA ILE A 49 -7.27 9.48 -11.41
C ILE A 49 -6.63 8.53 -12.43
N PHE A 50 -6.17 7.36 -12.01
CA PHE A 50 -5.44 6.43 -12.88
C PHE A 50 -6.35 5.45 -13.63
N ARG A 51 -7.46 5.94 -14.21
CA ARG A 51 -8.43 5.13 -14.93
C ARG A 51 -7.82 4.49 -16.19
N SER A 52 -7.58 3.18 -16.16
CA SER A 52 -7.14 2.39 -17.32
C SER A 52 -8.35 1.73 -18.02
N GLY A 53 -8.21 1.39 -19.29
CA GLY A 53 -9.26 0.72 -20.09
C GLY A 53 -9.69 -0.65 -19.55
N HIS A 54 -8.84 -1.32 -18.76
CA HIS A 54 -9.12 -2.65 -18.18
C HIS A 54 -9.66 -2.56 -16.74
N GLN A 55 -10.72 -1.77 -16.51
CA GLN A 55 -11.26 -1.52 -15.16
C GLN A 55 -11.68 -2.80 -14.44
N MET A 56 -12.29 -3.76 -15.15
CA MET A 56 -12.79 -5.01 -14.55
C MET A 56 -11.66 -5.88 -13.98
N MET A 57 -10.57 -6.04 -14.74
CA MET A 57 -9.40 -6.81 -14.29
C MET A 57 -8.79 -6.20 -13.03
N ARG A 58 -8.70 -4.85 -12.99
CA ARG A 58 -8.15 -4.15 -11.82
C ARG A 58 -9.02 -4.31 -10.58
N ILE A 59 -10.35 -4.29 -10.73
CA ILE A 59 -11.26 -4.54 -9.61
C ILE A 59 -11.10 -5.97 -9.10
N MET A 60 -10.93 -6.96 -9.98
CA MET A 60 -10.64 -8.34 -9.58
C MET A 60 -9.30 -8.46 -8.83
N GLN A 61 -8.25 -7.81 -9.33
CA GLN A 61 -6.94 -7.75 -8.68
C GLN A 61 -6.98 -7.06 -7.31
N LEU A 62 -7.71 -5.94 -7.21
CA LEU A 62 -7.92 -5.25 -5.94
C LEU A 62 -8.69 -6.15 -4.97
N GLY A 63 -9.76 -6.79 -5.45
CA GLY A 63 -10.57 -7.71 -4.65
C GLY A 63 -9.77 -8.90 -4.13
N SER A 64 -8.86 -9.47 -4.93
CA SER A 64 -8.00 -10.57 -4.49
C SER A 64 -6.97 -10.14 -3.45
N MET A 65 -6.43 -8.92 -3.55
CA MET A 65 -5.55 -8.37 -2.52
C MET A 65 -6.29 -8.05 -1.23
N VAL A 66 -7.48 -7.45 -1.32
CA VAL A 66 -8.32 -7.12 -0.17
C VAL A 66 -8.73 -8.39 0.58
N SER A 67 -9.12 -9.43 -0.16
CA SER A 67 -9.47 -10.72 0.45
C SER A 67 -8.25 -11.40 1.06
N ALA A 68 -7.08 -11.33 0.43
CA ALA A 68 -5.84 -11.84 1.01
C ALA A 68 -5.49 -11.14 2.33
N TYR A 69 -5.55 -9.80 2.39
CA TYR A 69 -5.32 -9.06 3.62
C TYR A 69 -6.28 -9.51 4.74
N ALA A 70 -7.59 -9.48 4.47
CA ALA A 70 -8.60 -9.83 5.46
C ALA A 70 -8.49 -11.30 5.89
N PHE A 71 -8.19 -12.20 4.95
CA PHE A 71 -8.00 -13.62 5.23
C PHE A 71 -6.88 -13.86 6.24
N PHE A 72 -5.69 -13.28 6.04
CA PHE A 72 -4.56 -13.49 6.97
C PHE A 72 -4.81 -12.85 8.33
N MET A 73 -5.44 -11.67 8.38
CA MET A 73 -5.78 -11.02 9.65
C MET A 73 -6.84 -11.81 10.43
N ILE A 74 -7.86 -12.35 9.75
CA ILE A 74 -8.87 -13.23 10.36
C ILE A 74 -8.23 -14.56 10.78
N PHE A 75 -7.39 -15.16 9.94
CA PHE A 75 -6.72 -16.42 10.23
C PHE A 75 -5.83 -16.31 11.47
N ALA A 76 -5.11 -15.19 11.63
CA ALA A 76 -4.33 -14.90 12.83
C ALA A 76 -5.18 -14.73 14.09
N LEU A 77 -6.42 -14.24 13.96
CA LEU A 77 -7.35 -14.12 15.07
C LEU A 77 -7.85 -15.50 15.55
N TYR A 78 -8.14 -16.42 14.62
CA TYR A 78 -8.69 -17.74 14.94
C TYR A 78 -7.63 -18.77 15.34
N ASP A 79 -6.49 -18.80 14.66
CA ASP A 79 -5.39 -19.73 14.96
C ASP A 79 -4.04 -18.98 15.02
N PRO A 80 -3.67 -18.44 16.20
CA PRO A 80 -2.46 -17.65 16.35
C PRO A 80 -1.17 -18.48 16.33
N VAL A 81 -1.25 -19.82 16.40
CA VAL A 81 -0.07 -20.70 16.53
C VAL A 81 0.91 -20.48 15.37
N TRP A 82 0.39 -20.27 14.16
CA TRP A 82 1.19 -20.01 12.96
C TRP A 82 1.91 -18.66 12.96
N PHE A 83 1.44 -17.71 13.76
CA PHE A 83 1.98 -16.34 13.83
C PHE A 83 2.83 -16.09 15.07
N THR A 84 3.15 -17.15 15.81
CA THR A 84 4.06 -17.08 16.98
C THR A 84 5.50 -16.76 16.59
N LEU A 85 5.97 -17.29 15.46
CA LEU A 85 7.33 -17.08 14.94
C LEU A 85 7.45 -15.82 14.06
N ILE A 86 6.40 -15.49 13.31
CA ILE A 86 6.38 -14.36 12.38
C ILE A 86 5.09 -13.58 12.64
N LYS A 87 5.22 -12.28 12.98
CA LYS A 87 4.03 -11.43 13.16
C LYS A 87 3.23 -11.37 11.86
N VAL A 88 1.90 -11.42 11.98
CA VAL A 88 0.96 -11.40 10.84
C VAL A 88 1.23 -10.22 9.89
N ASP A 89 1.60 -9.06 10.44
CA ASP A 89 1.93 -7.85 9.66
C ASP A 89 2.99 -8.09 8.59
N TRP A 90 4.02 -8.89 8.90
CA TRP A 90 5.10 -9.20 7.96
C TRP A 90 4.65 -10.15 6.85
N VAL A 91 3.78 -11.10 7.18
CA VAL A 91 3.21 -12.05 6.21
C VAL A 91 2.32 -11.29 5.23
N VAL A 92 1.41 -10.46 5.76
CA VAL A 92 0.52 -9.61 4.97
C VAL A 92 1.32 -8.64 4.12
N PHE A 93 2.34 -8.00 4.68
CA PHE A 93 3.24 -7.11 3.96
C PHE A 93 3.92 -7.81 2.78
N ALA A 94 4.57 -8.96 3.01
CA ALA A 94 5.30 -9.69 1.98
C ALA A 94 4.37 -10.16 0.85
N LEU A 95 3.19 -10.67 1.21
CA LEU A 95 2.20 -11.15 0.25
C LEU A 95 1.65 -10.02 -0.61
N LEU A 96 1.20 -8.93 0.02
CA LEU A 96 0.64 -7.81 -0.71
C LEU A 96 1.68 -7.13 -1.59
N ILE A 97 2.93 -7.01 -1.16
CA ILE A 97 4.02 -6.49 -2.00
C ILE A 97 4.23 -7.38 -3.22
N LEU A 98 4.27 -8.70 -3.04
CA LEU A 98 4.40 -9.64 -4.16
C LEU A 98 3.25 -9.49 -5.16
N MET A 99 2.01 -9.38 -4.66
CA MET A 99 0.83 -9.15 -5.50
C MET A 99 0.89 -7.78 -6.19
N SER A 100 1.36 -6.73 -5.51
CA SER A 100 1.48 -5.38 -6.10
C SER A 100 2.50 -5.33 -7.22
N LEU A 101 3.62 -6.03 -7.08
CA LEU A 101 4.65 -6.12 -8.12
C LEU A 101 4.18 -6.92 -9.34
N THR A 102 3.34 -7.93 -9.13
CA THR A 102 2.80 -8.77 -10.20
C THR A 102 1.63 -8.12 -10.94
N TYR A 103 0.78 -7.35 -10.25
CA TYR A 103 -0.42 -6.77 -10.85
C TYR A 103 -0.20 -5.38 -11.47
N GLY A 104 0.64 -4.54 -10.87
CA GLY A 104 0.87 -3.18 -11.35
C GLY A 104 2.04 -3.10 -12.32
N HIS A 105 1.86 -2.45 -13.47
CA HIS A 105 2.94 -2.26 -14.45
C HIS A 105 3.72 -0.96 -14.23
N HIS A 106 3.03 0.08 -13.74
CA HIS A 106 3.64 1.37 -13.42
C HIS A 106 3.72 1.58 -11.91
N PHE A 107 4.72 2.32 -11.46
CA PHE A 107 4.89 2.67 -10.05
C PHE A 107 3.63 3.26 -9.41
N THR A 108 2.97 4.20 -10.09
CA THR A 108 1.74 4.82 -9.60
C THR A 108 0.59 3.82 -9.44
N GLU A 109 0.47 2.85 -10.36
CA GLU A 109 -0.52 1.78 -10.29
C GLU A 109 -0.22 0.83 -9.14
N ARG A 110 1.05 0.44 -8.95
CA ARG A 110 1.48 -0.43 -7.84
C ARG A 110 1.16 0.19 -6.49
N VAL A 111 1.48 1.48 -6.31
CA VAL A 111 1.23 2.21 -5.06
C VAL A 111 -0.27 2.40 -4.83
N THR A 112 -1.05 2.72 -5.86
CA THR A 112 -2.50 2.87 -5.68
C THR A 112 -3.20 1.55 -5.34
N LEU A 113 -2.81 0.44 -5.97
CA LEU A 113 -3.28 -0.91 -5.62
C LEU A 113 -2.88 -1.29 -4.20
N TRP A 114 -1.64 -1.00 -3.80
CA TRP A 114 -1.16 -1.21 -2.42
C TRP A 114 -2.00 -0.43 -1.40
N MET A 115 -2.10 0.89 -1.58
CA MET A 115 -2.82 1.76 -0.64
C MET A 115 -4.30 1.38 -0.55
N MET A 116 -4.96 1.13 -1.68
CA MET A 116 -6.38 0.75 -1.70
C MET A 116 -6.61 -0.62 -1.08
N SER A 117 -5.76 -1.61 -1.37
CA SER A 117 -5.95 -2.97 -0.84
C SER A 117 -5.75 -3.01 0.67
N VAL A 118 -4.76 -2.30 1.20
CA VAL A 118 -4.51 -2.20 2.65
C VAL A 118 -5.66 -1.48 3.35
N CYS A 119 -6.16 -0.36 2.83
CA CYS A 119 -7.28 0.36 3.46
C CYS A 119 -8.60 -0.43 3.40
N LEU A 120 -8.96 -0.98 2.24
CA LEU A 120 -10.18 -1.78 2.08
C LEU A 120 -10.08 -3.11 2.83
N GLY A 121 -8.89 -3.69 2.93
CA GLY A 121 -8.60 -4.89 3.71
C GLY A 121 -8.82 -4.66 5.21
N GLU A 122 -8.29 -3.57 5.76
CA GLU A 122 -8.55 -3.13 7.14
C GLU A 122 -10.05 -2.94 7.39
N ALA A 123 -10.71 -2.21 6.50
CA ALA A 123 -12.16 -1.98 6.62
C ALA A 123 -12.94 -3.30 6.62
N LEU A 124 -12.59 -4.24 5.72
CA LEU A 124 -13.24 -5.54 5.63
C LEU A 124 -12.98 -6.39 6.88
N TYR A 125 -11.75 -6.39 7.40
CA TYR A 125 -11.37 -7.05 8.64
C TYR A 125 -12.16 -6.50 9.84
N ALA A 126 -12.16 -5.18 10.01
CA ALA A 126 -12.86 -4.50 11.09
C ALA A 126 -14.38 -4.75 11.04
N LEU A 127 -15.00 -4.66 9.85
CA LEU A 127 -16.42 -4.96 9.66
C LEU A 127 -16.76 -6.42 10.00
N THR A 128 -15.85 -7.35 9.72
CA THR A 128 -16.06 -8.77 10.01
C THR A 128 -16.03 -9.04 11.52
N ILE A 129 -15.14 -8.38 12.26
CA ILE A 129 -14.95 -8.57 13.70
C ILE A 129 -15.88 -7.70 14.54
N HIS A 130 -16.52 -6.68 13.95
CA HIS A 130 -17.50 -5.82 14.64
C HIS A 130 -18.61 -6.58 15.36
N ARG A 131 -18.97 -7.78 14.90
CA ARG A 131 -19.97 -8.60 15.60
C ARG A 131 -19.43 -9.36 16.83
N LEU A 132 -18.12 -9.48 16.95
CA LEU A 132 -17.43 -10.25 17.99
C LEU A 132 -16.79 -9.40 19.09
N THR A 133 -16.64 -8.08 18.89
CA THR A 133 -15.90 -7.20 19.82
C THR A 133 -16.62 -5.88 20.04
N SER A 134 -16.69 -5.45 21.30
CA SER A 134 -17.42 -4.26 21.77
C SER A 134 -16.72 -2.93 21.46
N SER A 135 -15.43 -2.96 21.15
CA SER A 135 -14.64 -1.76 20.80
C SER A 135 -13.65 -2.09 19.69
N ILE A 136 -13.84 -1.48 18.51
CA ILE A 136 -12.92 -1.67 17.38
C ILE A 136 -12.17 -0.38 17.08
N VAL A 137 -10.86 -0.52 16.90
CA VAL A 137 -9.98 0.55 16.45
C VAL A 137 -9.63 0.27 14.99
N ILE A 138 -10.05 1.15 14.08
CA ILE A 138 -9.70 1.09 12.66
C ILE A 138 -8.56 2.07 12.42
N GLY A 139 -7.48 1.59 11.80
CA GLY A 139 -6.34 2.43 11.48
C GLY A 139 -5.36 2.61 12.63
N ASP A 140 -5.04 1.53 13.33
CA ASP A 140 -4.02 1.53 14.37
C ASP A 140 -2.62 1.92 13.83
N LEU A 141 -1.68 2.21 14.72
CA LEU A 141 -0.28 2.50 14.38
C LEU A 141 0.35 1.37 13.56
N SER A 142 -0.03 0.11 13.82
CA SER A 142 0.42 -1.07 13.07
C SER A 142 0.00 -0.99 11.59
N PHE A 143 -1.24 -0.57 11.33
CA PHE A 143 -1.74 -0.32 9.98
C PHE A 143 -0.98 0.81 9.28
N LEU A 144 -0.80 1.96 9.95
CA LEU A 144 -0.08 3.10 9.39
C LEU A 144 1.38 2.74 9.07
N SER A 145 2.03 1.97 9.95
CA SER A 145 3.38 1.44 9.73
C SER A 145 3.43 0.56 8.49
N LEU A 146 2.46 -0.35 8.31
CA LEU A 146 2.37 -1.21 7.14
C LEU A 146 2.22 -0.39 5.85
N VAL A 147 1.31 0.59 5.85
CA VAL A 147 1.09 1.51 4.72
C VAL A 147 2.38 2.22 4.29
N VAL A 148 3.11 2.81 5.26
CA VAL A 148 4.37 3.53 5.02
C VAL A 148 5.46 2.57 4.54
N GLN A 149 5.61 1.42 5.20
CA GLN A 149 6.62 0.43 4.86
C GLN A 149 6.46 -0.08 3.42
N GLY A 150 5.23 -0.38 2.99
CA GLY A 150 4.98 -0.83 1.62
C GLY A 150 5.21 0.25 0.59
N SER A 151 4.83 1.48 0.90
CA SER A 151 5.08 2.63 0.02
C SER A 151 6.59 2.87 -0.18
N ILE A 152 7.38 2.81 0.89
CA ILE A 152 8.85 2.95 0.84
C ILE A 152 9.47 1.79 0.05
N PHE A 153 9.00 0.56 0.25
CA PHE A 153 9.51 -0.60 -0.47
C PHE A 153 9.26 -0.49 -1.98
N LEU A 154 8.02 -0.14 -2.38
CA LEU A 154 7.68 0.05 -3.79
C LEU A 154 8.46 1.20 -4.43
N LEU A 155 8.72 2.28 -3.69
CA LEU A 155 9.60 3.36 -4.14
C LEU A 155 11.03 2.84 -4.38
N GLY A 156 11.56 2.02 -3.47
CA GLY A 156 12.88 1.41 -3.62
C GLY A 156 12.97 0.52 -4.87
N VAL A 157 11.94 -0.28 -5.14
CA VAL A 157 11.88 -1.13 -6.34
C VAL A 157 11.85 -0.28 -7.62
N ASP A 158 11.04 0.77 -7.68
CA ASP A 158 10.97 1.65 -8.85
C ASP A 158 12.31 2.36 -9.13
N GLN A 159 13.02 2.81 -8.09
CA GLN A 159 14.36 3.38 -8.26
C GLN A 159 15.36 2.34 -8.78
N LEU A 160 15.29 1.10 -8.28
CA LEU A 160 16.15 0.02 -8.75
C LEU A 160 15.88 -0.32 -10.22
N GLU A 161 14.61 -0.42 -10.63
CA GLU A 161 14.22 -0.65 -12.03
C GLU A 161 14.76 0.47 -12.95
N LYS A 162 14.65 1.74 -12.54
CA LYS A 162 15.21 2.88 -13.27
C LYS A 162 16.73 2.80 -13.41
N LEU A 163 17.44 2.43 -12.35
CA LEU A 163 18.89 2.26 -12.36
C LEU A 163 19.33 1.09 -13.26
N LEU A 164 18.62 -0.03 -13.21
CA LEU A 164 18.89 -1.19 -14.07
C LEU A 164 18.67 -0.85 -15.55
N ASN A 165 17.59 -0.15 -15.87
CA ASN A 165 17.28 0.29 -17.23
C ASN A 165 18.33 1.31 -17.74
N ALA A 166 18.76 2.25 -16.90
CA ALA A 166 19.82 3.19 -17.24
C ALA A 166 21.17 2.47 -17.46
N ARG A 167 21.48 1.43 -16.69
CA ARG A 167 22.68 0.61 -16.87
C ARG A 167 22.63 -0.23 -18.14
N SER A 168 21.47 -0.78 -18.49
CA SER A 168 21.25 -1.53 -19.73
C SER A 168 21.44 -0.64 -20.97
N SER A 169 20.87 0.57 -20.95
CA SER A 169 21.02 1.57 -22.03
C SER A 169 22.47 2.06 -22.22
N ARG A 170 23.30 2.00 -21.17
CA ARG A 170 24.73 2.38 -21.23
C ARG A 170 25.66 1.27 -21.75
N LYS A 171 25.20 0.04 -22.02
CA LYS A 171 26.04 -0.94 -22.74
C LYS A 171 26.13 -0.51 -24.21
N PRO A 172 27.29 -0.06 -24.71
CA PRO A 172 27.43 0.26 -26.12
C PRO A 172 27.31 -1.04 -26.94
N VAL A 173 26.67 -0.94 -28.09
CA VAL A 173 26.65 -1.96 -29.15
C VAL A 173 28.10 -2.26 -29.56
N LYS A 174 28.74 -3.24 -28.90
CA LYS A 174 29.95 -3.87 -29.41
C LYS A 174 29.53 -4.85 -30.50
N GLY A 175 29.34 -4.33 -31.71
CA GLY A 175 28.94 -5.16 -32.85
C GLY A 175 28.76 -4.43 -34.18
N ALA A 176 29.10 -3.13 -34.27
CA ALA A 176 29.24 -2.47 -35.56
C ALA A 176 30.72 -2.19 -35.82
N ALA A 177 31.19 -2.68 -36.96
CA ALA A 177 32.49 -2.48 -37.61
C ALA A 177 33.58 -3.56 -37.41
N LYS A 178 34.08 -4.00 -38.57
CA LYS A 178 35.16 -4.95 -38.92
C LYS A 178 34.64 -6.39 -39.12
N SER A 179 34.73 -7.01 -40.30
CA SER A 179 35.66 -6.93 -41.44
C SER A 179 34.85 -7.32 -42.70
N THR A 180 34.87 -6.55 -43.80
CA THR A 180 35.66 -6.82 -45.02
C THR A 180 35.90 -8.28 -45.34
#